data_AF-A0A7X9FBL1-F1
#
_entry.id   AF-A0A7X9FBL1-F1
#
_cell.length_a   1.000
_cell.length_b   1.000
_cell.length_c   1.000
_cell.angle_alpha   90.00
_cell.angle_beta   90.00
_cell.angle_gamma   90.00
#
_symmetry.space_group_name_H-M   'P 1'
#
loop_
_entity.id
_entity.type
_entity.pdbx_description
1 polymer ?
#
loop_
_entity_poly.entity_id
_entity_poly.type
_entity_poly.pdbx_seq_one_letter_code
_entity_poly.pdbx_strand_id
1 'polypeptide(L)' 'EGLVEDLGPLVMYIDPATYGVTAPLKAIASEAWGYGAISYAGSGVYSSCTGNYTMHFEISLEALGSVGQYSFTFTRNQ' A
#
# COMPACT_ATOMS: atom_id res chain seq x y z
N GLU A 1 8.09 -5.67 -18.08
CA GLU A 1 8.13 -4.24 -17.74
C GLU A 1 7.56 -4.03 -16.34
N GLY A 2 8.42 -3.72 -15.37
CA GLY A 2 7.97 -3.29 -14.05
C GLY A 2 7.54 -1.82 -14.07
N LEU A 3 6.67 -1.43 -13.15
CA LEU A 3 6.33 -0.02 -12.91
C LEU A 3 7.55 0.69 -12.28
N VAL A 4 7.85 1.93 -12.70
CA VAL A 4 8.87 2.76 -12.05
C VAL A 4 8.23 3.52 -10.89
N GLU A 5 8.58 3.16 -9.66
CA GLU A 5 8.10 3.85 -8.46
C GLU A 5 8.97 5.09 -8.16
N ASP A 6 8.57 6.24 -8.70
CA ASP A 6 9.29 7.52 -8.57
C ASP A 6 8.72 8.46 -7.50
N LEU A 7 7.59 8.12 -6.88
CA LEU A 7 6.91 8.94 -5.86
C LEU A 7 6.90 8.32 -4.45
N GLY A 8 7.57 7.18 -4.29
CA GLY A 8 7.67 6.43 -3.03
C GLY A 8 8.42 7.16 -1.90
N PRO A 9 8.54 6.52 -0.72
CA PRO A 9 8.05 5.18 -0.38
C PRO A 9 6.58 5.16 0.03
N LEU A 10 5.95 3.97 -0.05
CA LEU A 10 4.68 3.70 0.63
C LEU A 10 4.91 3.73 2.14
N VAL A 11 4.13 4.53 2.87
CA VAL A 11 4.24 4.68 4.32
C VAL A 11 3.06 4.00 5.01
N MET A 12 3.37 3.15 6.00
CA MET A 12 2.38 2.49 6.85
C MET A 12 2.60 2.88 8.31
N TYR A 13 1.52 3.11 9.04
CA TYR A 13 1.53 3.44 10.46
C TYR A 13 0.91 2.30 11.25
N ILE A 14 1.61 1.87 12.31
CA ILE A 14 1.13 0.83 13.21
C ILE A 14 0.64 1.50 14.48
N ASP A 15 -0.58 1.19 14.90
CA ASP A 15 -1.04 1.48 16.25
C ASP A 15 -0.42 0.45 17.21
N PRO A 16 0.44 0.84 18.16
CA PRO A 16 1.08 -0.08 19.08
C PRO A 16 0.12 -0.72 20.09
N ALA A 17 -1.07 -0.16 20.32
CA ALA A 17 -2.04 -0.70 21.27
C ALA A 17 -2.89 -1.81 20.65
N THR A 18 -3.24 -1.68 19.37
CA THR A 18 -4.15 -2.60 18.67
C THR A 18 -3.48 -3.45 17.62
N TYR A 19 -2.25 -3.09 17.24
CA TYR A 19 -1.53 -3.60 16.06
C TYR A 19 -2.27 -3.40 14.73
N GLY A 20 -3.28 -2.50 14.72
CA GLY A 20 -3.90 -2.03 13.49
C GLY A 20 -2.89 -1.26 12.66
N VAL A 21 -2.92 -1.46 11.35
CA VAL A 21 -2.01 -0.81 10.40
C VAL A 21 -2.84 0.04 9.45
N THR A 22 -2.41 1.28 9.21
CA THR A 22 -3.08 2.19 8.28
C THR A 22 -2.07 2.72 7.27
N ALA A 23 -2.45 2.73 6.01
CA ALA A 23 -1.72 3.36 4.93
C ALA A 23 -2.59 4.47 4.33
N PRO A 24 -2.26 5.75 4.57
CA PRO A 24 -2.99 6.85 3.95
C PRO A 24 -2.78 6.84 2.44
N LEU A 25 -3.73 7.44 1.70
CA LEU A 25 -3.65 7.54 0.25
C LEU A 25 -2.32 8.19 -0.17
N LYS A 26 -1.55 7.46 -0.97
CA LYS A 26 -0.25 7.91 -1.45
C LYS A 26 -0.02 7.38 -2.87
N ALA A 27 0.32 8.30 -3.78
CA ALA A 27 0.86 7.96 -5.08
C ALA A 27 2.28 7.40 -4.92
N ILE A 28 2.56 6.29 -5.60
CA ILE A 28 3.89 5.64 -5.57
C ILE A 28 4.60 5.69 -6.92
N ALA A 29 3.86 5.87 -8.01
CA ALA A 29 4.41 6.23 -9.32
C ALA A 29 3.58 7.34 -9.97
N SER A 30 4.25 8.21 -10.72
CA SER A 30 3.64 9.29 -11.48
C SER A 30 2.94 8.81 -12.76
N GLU A 31 3.33 7.65 -13.28
CA GLU A 31 2.73 7.05 -14.46
C GLU A 31 2.62 5.52 -14.32
N ALA A 32 1.42 4.99 -14.56
CA ALA A 32 1.11 3.57 -14.59
C ALA A 32 0.33 3.19 -15.85
N TRP A 33 1.07 2.64 -16.83
CA TRP A 33 0.53 2.02 -18.05
C TRP A 33 -0.38 2.93 -18.91
N GLY A 34 -0.15 4.24 -18.86
CA GLY A 34 -0.89 5.27 -19.58
C GLY A 34 -2.11 5.81 -18.84
N TYR A 35 -2.30 5.44 -17.57
CA TYR A 35 -3.46 5.83 -16.76
C TYR A 35 -3.15 6.91 -15.72
N GLY A 36 -1.98 7.52 -15.78
CA GLY A 36 -1.52 8.54 -14.83
C GLY A 36 -1.01 7.93 -13.54
N ALA A 37 -1.06 8.70 -12.46
CA ALA A 37 -0.48 8.26 -11.19
C ALA A 37 -1.22 7.03 -10.62
N ILE A 38 -0.46 6.09 -10.05
CA ILE A 38 -1.01 4.98 -9.26
C ILE A 38 -0.83 5.24 -7.78
N SER A 39 -1.92 5.10 -7.03
CA SER A 39 -2.00 5.39 -5.61
C SER A 39 -2.56 4.22 -4.82
N TYR A 40 -2.11 4.12 -3.57
CA TYR A 40 -2.47 3.06 -2.64
C TYR A 40 -2.99 3.70 -1.35
N ALA A 41 -4.08 3.18 -0.82
CA ALA A 41 -4.58 3.48 0.51
C ALA A 41 -5.11 2.18 1.12
N GLY A 42 -5.00 1.99 2.43
CA GLY A 42 -5.42 0.72 2.99
C GLY A 42 -5.34 0.62 4.50
N SER A 43 -5.81 -0.51 4.99
CA SER A 43 -5.70 -0.90 6.38
C SER A 43 -5.36 -2.38 6.51
N GLY A 44 -4.89 -2.76 7.69
CA GLY A 44 -4.45 -4.12 7.94
C GLY A 44 -4.08 -4.36 9.39
N VAL A 45 -3.36 -5.45 9.62
CA VAL A 45 -2.93 -5.88 10.94
C VAL A 45 -1.47 -6.32 10.91
N TYR A 46 -0.75 -5.98 11.97
CA TYR A 46 0.63 -6.42 12.20
C TYR A 46 0.64 -7.54 13.24
N SER A 47 1.37 -8.61 12.95
CA SER A 47 1.65 -9.69 13.90
C SER A 47 3.07 -9.52 14.43
N SER A 48 3.21 -9.12 15.69
CA SER A 48 4.52 -8.98 16.35
C SER A 48 5.23 -10.31 16.55
N CYS A 49 4.49 -11.43 16.63
CA CYS A 49 5.06 -12.78 16.77
C CYS A 49 5.80 -13.24 15.51
N THR A 50 5.30 -12.87 14.32
CA THR A 50 5.88 -13.31 13.04
C THR A 50 6.57 -12.18 12.28
N GLY A 51 6.39 -10.93 12.70
CA GLY A 51 6.88 -9.76 11.96
C GLY A 51 6.09 -9.47 10.68
N ASN A 52 4.92 -10.10 10.49
CA ASN A 52 4.15 -9.97 9.26
C ASN A 52 3.09 -8.87 9.33
N TYR A 53 2.86 -8.22 8.21
CA TYR A 53 1.76 -7.30 7.94
C TYR A 53 0.80 -7.97 6.98
N THR A 54 -0.49 -8.03 7.31
CA THR A 54 -1.55 -8.39 6.37
C THR A 54 -2.32 -7.11 6.05
N MET A 55 -2.17 -6.60 4.83
CA MET A 55 -2.74 -5.33 4.38
C MET A 55 -3.77 -5.53 3.27
N HIS A 56 -4.84 -4.74 3.31
CA HIS A 56 -5.80 -4.59 2.22
C HIS A 56 -5.65 -3.18 1.65
N PHE A 57 -5.14 -3.07 0.41
CA PHE A 57 -5.01 -1.79 -0.27
C PHE A 57 -6.08 -1.64 -1.33
N GLU A 58 -6.80 -0.53 -1.27
CA GLU A 58 -7.47 0.05 -2.42
C GLU A 58 -6.39 0.62 -3.35
N ILE A 59 -6.39 0.17 -4.60
CA ILE A 59 -5.50 0.70 -5.64
C ILE A 59 -6.34 1.61 -6.54
N SER A 60 -5.81 2.79 -6.81
CA SER A 60 -6.44 3.76 -7.70
C SER A 60 -5.47 4.19 -8.79
N LEU A 61 -5.97 4.29 -10.01
CA LEU A 61 -5.29 4.93 -11.13
C LEU A 61 -5.94 6.28 -11.38
N GLU A 62 -5.16 7.33 -11.64
CA GLU A 62 -5.66 8.69 -11.81
C GLU A 62 -6.79 8.78 -12.85
N ALA A 63 -6.63 8.10 -13.99
CA ALA A 63 -7.63 8.11 -15.06
C ALA A 63 -8.85 7.21 -14.81
N LEU A 64 -8.75 6.20 -13.94
CA LEU A 64 -9.81 5.18 -13.75
C LEU A 64 -10.49 5.26 -12.38
N GLY A 65 -9.94 6.00 -11.42
CA GLY A 65 -10.34 5.93 -10.02
C GLY A 65 -9.90 4.61 -9.39
N SER A 66 -10.68 4.11 -8.43
CA SER A 66 -10.40 2.80 -7.82
C SER A 66 -10.52 1.68 -8.84
N VAL A 67 -9.50 0.83 -8.88
CA VAL A 67 -9.47 -0.40 -9.68
C VAL A 67 -9.64 -1.66 -8.83
N GLY A 68 -9.87 -1.49 -7.53
CA GLY A 68 -10.22 -2.56 -6.61
C GLY A 68 -9.33 -2.63 -5.36
N GLN A 69 -9.72 -3.56 -4.48
CA GLN A 69 -9.00 -3.85 -3.25
C GLN A 69 -8.24 -5.16 -3.37
N TYR A 70 -6.97 -5.13 -2.95
CA TYR A 70 -6.07 -6.27 -3.04
C TYR A 70 -5.40 -6.53 -1.69
N SER A 71 -5.22 -7.81 -1.38
CA SER A 71 -4.59 -8.26 -0.13
C SER A 71 -3.12 -8.55 -0.36
N PHE A 72 -2.27 -8.03 0.51
CA PHE A 72 -0.83 -8.23 0.48
C PHE A 72 -0.35 -8.70 1.85
N THR A 73 0.67 -9.56 1.84
CA THR A 73 1.38 -9.95 3.05
C THR A 73 2.83 -9.53 2.91
N PHE A 74 3.30 -8.72 3.84
CA PHE A 74 4.70 -8.29 3.92
C PHE A 74 5.32 -8.88 5.18
N THR A 75 6.61 -9.18 5.14
CA THR A 75 7.39 -9.53 6.32
C THR A 75 8.38 -8.40 6.60
N ARG A 76 8.44 -7.94 7.85
CA ARG A 76 9.47 -7.00 8.27
C ARG A 76 10.83 -7.70 8.18
N ASN A 77 11.72 -7.22 7.30
CA ASN A 77 13.11 -7.66 7.32
C ASN A 77 13.73 -7.23 8.66
N GLN A 78 14.32 -8.21 9.37
CA GLN A 78 15.00 -8.00 10.65
C GLN A 78 16.37 -7.36 10.47
#